data_AF-A0A8S3IXT6-F1
#
_entry.id   AF-A0A8S3IXT6-F1
#
_cell.length_a   1.000
_cell.length_b   1.000
_cell.length_c   1.000
_cell.angle_alpha   90.00
_cell.angle_beta   90.00
_cell.angle_gamma   90.00
#
_symmetry.space_group_name_H-M   'P 1'
#
loop_
_entity.id
_entity.type
_entity.pdbx_description
1 polymer ?
#
loop_
_entity_poly.entity_id
_entity_poly.type
_entity_poly.pdbx_seq_one_letter_code
_entity_poly.pdbx_strand_id
1 'polypeptide(L)'
;FNNFMEDIQMMLGKRPLEPFWFFTWCISGPIITLVVFFSMITRFRTPTEGNYEYPPYANALGWLMVCSSIIFIPSIMIYEMIKAWKITNNPNYPVKRVFR
;
A
#
# COMPACT_ATOMS: atom_id res chain seq x y z
N PHE A 1 -0.83 5.17 16.01
CA PHE A 1 0.29 6.11 16.09
C PHE A 1 0.97 6.05 17.46
N ASN A 2 0.23 6.08 18.57
CA ASN A 2 0.80 5.91 19.92
C ASN A 2 1.63 4.62 20.06
N ASN A 3 1.10 3.49 19.61
CA ASN A 3 1.83 2.21 19.65
C ASN A 3 3.13 2.28 18.83
N PHE A 4 3.08 2.93 17.67
CA PHE A 4 4.23 3.07 16.79
C PHE A 4 5.30 4.01 17.38
N MET A 5 4.89 5.09 18.04
CA MET A 5 5.77 6.02 18.75
C MET A 5 6.39 5.36 19.98
N GLU A 6 5.64 4.51 20.66
CA GLU A 6 6.07 3.72 21.81
C GLU A 6 7.08 2.65 21.41
N ASP A 7 6.87 1.97 20.28
CA ASP A 7 7.84 1.04 19.70
C ASP A 7 9.15 1.75 19.32
N ILE A 8 9.07 2.94 18.69
CA ILE A 8 10.24 3.77 18.38
C ILE A 8 10.96 4.21 19.66
N GLN A 9 10.23 4.64 20.68
CA GLN A 9 10.78 5.05 21.96
C GLN A 9 11.48 3.87 22.66
N MET A 10 10.94 2.65 22.55
CA MET A 10 11.56 1.43 23.06
C MET A 10 12.85 1.08 22.33
N MET A 11 12.91 1.31 21.01
CA MET A 11 14.09 1.02 20.19
C MET A 11 15.22 2.07 20.35
N LEU A 12 14.87 3.35 20.45
CA LEU A 12 15.82 4.47 20.46
C LEU A 12 16.07 5.06 21.86
N GLY A 13 15.31 4.63 22.87
CA GLY A 13 15.45 5.08 24.27
C GLY A 13 15.06 6.54 24.53
N LYS A 14 14.63 7.27 23.49
CA LYS A 14 14.20 8.68 23.57
C LYS A 14 12.93 8.86 22.74
N ARG A 15 11.99 9.69 23.22
CA ARG A 15 10.84 10.10 22.39
C ARG A 15 11.33 11.01 21.27
N PRO A 16 11.12 10.66 20.00
CA PRO A 16 11.39 11.58 18.91
C PRO A 16 10.42 12.79 18.97
N LEU A 17 10.79 13.89 18.32
CA LEU A 17 9.99 15.12 18.27
C LEU A 17 8.63 14.84 17.60
N GLU A 18 7.55 14.81 18.41
CA GLU A 18 6.23 14.26 18.04
C GLU A 18 5.60 14.84 16.74
N PRO A 19 5.68 16.13 16.39
CA PRO A 19 5.00 16.64 15.20
C PRO A 19 5.78 16.44 13.88
N PHE A 20 7.12 16.48 13.90
CA PHE A 20 7.93 16.39 12.67
C PHE A 20 7.90 14.99 12.07
N TRP A 21 8.01 13.97 12.92
CA TRP A 21 7.95 12.57 12.50
C TRP A 21 6.56 12.17 12.02
N PHE A 22 5.51 12.69 12.67
CA PHE A 22 4.12 12.51 12.22
C PHE A 22 3.91 13.05 10.80
N PHE A 23 4.36 14.29 10.54
CA PHE A 23 4.19 14.92 9.23
C PHE A 23 4.96 14.17 8.14
N THR A 24 6.18 13.71 8.43
CA THR A 24 6.99 12.98 7.46
C THR A 24 6.33 11.64 7.09
N TRP A 25 5.81 10.88 8.05
CA TRP A 25 5.38 9.51 7.77
C TRP A 25 3.91 9.38 7.38
N CYS A 26 3.04 10.18 8.02
CA CYS A 26 1.61 10.09 7.80
C CYS A 26 1.14 10.98 6.64
N ILE A 27 1.85 12.09 6.38
CA ILE A 27 1.43 13.09 5.39
C ILE A 27 2.36 13.08 4.18
N SER A 28 3.68 13.15 4.37
CA SER A 28 4.61 13.25 3.23
C SER A 28 4.63 11.97 2.38
N GLY A 29 4.60 10.79 3.00
CA GLY A 29 4.58 9.50 2.29
C GLY A 29 3.41 9.37 1.30
N PRO A 30 2.14 9.48 1.76
CA PRO A 30 1.01 9.35 0.84
C PRO A 30 0.93 10.51 -0.16
N ILE A 31 1.27 11.73 0.23
CA ILE A 31 1.23 12.88 -0.68
C ILE A 31 2.24 12.72 -1.81
N ILE A 32 3.50 12.40 -1.51
CA ILE A 32 4.54 12.22 -2.54
C ILE A 32 4.17 11.07 -3.47
N THR A 33 3.71 9.95 -2.91
CA THR A 33 3.26 8.79 -3.70
C THR A 33 2.12 9.16 -4.65
N LEU A 34 1.13 9.91 -4.15
CA LEU A 34 -0.01 10.38 -4.93
C LEU A 34 0.45 11.33 -6.04
N VAL A 35 1.29 12.32 -5.72
CA VAL A 35 1.82 13.28 -6.70
C VAL A 35 2.60 12.58 -7.81
N VAL A 36 3.46 11.62 -7.49
CA VAL A 36 4.22 10.83 -8.48
C VAL A 36 3.28 9.98 -9.33
N PHE A 37 2.27 9.34 -8.72
CA PHE A 37 1.28 8.54 -9.44
C PHE A 37 0.47 9.38 -10.44
N PHE A 38 -0.04 10.55 -10.04
CA PHE A 38 -0.74 11.45 -10.95
C PHE A 38 0.19 12.04 -12.02
N SER A 39 1.45 12.32 -11.67
CA SER A 39 2.46 12.75 -12.65
C SER A 39 2.74 11.65 -13.67
N MET A 40 2.75 10.38 -13.26
CA MET A 40 2.90 9.23 -14.16
C MET A 40 1.72 9.09 -15.11
N ILE A 41 0.48 9.26 -14.63
CA ILE A 41 -0.72 9.20 -15.48
C ILE A 41 -0.74 10.34 -16.49
N THR A 42 -0.46 11.57 -16.05
CA THR A 42 -0.54 12.76 -16.91
C THR A 42 0.59 12.83 -17.93
N ARG A 43 1.78 12.33 -17.59
CA ARG A 43 2.94 12.26 -18.49
C ARG A 43 3.04 10.94 -19.26
N PHE A 44 1.99 10.10 -19.23
CA PHE A 44 1.94 8.87 -19.99
C PHE A 44 1.81 9.18 -21.47
N ARG A 45 2.95 9.51 -22.11
CA ARG A 45 3.06 9.62 -23.56
C ARG A 45 3.55 8.28 -24.08
N THR A 46 2.99 7.80 -25.18
CA THR A 46 3.58 6.70 -25.95
C THR A 46 5.06 7.03 -26.16
N PRO A 47 6.01 6.26 -25.58
CA PRO A 47 7.42 6.51 -25.79
C PRO A 47 7.62 6.47 -27.30
N THR A 48 7.97 7.62 -27.88
CA THR A 48 8.18 7.76 -29.32
C THR A 48 9.68 7.91 -29.46
N GLU A 49 10.36 6.78 -29.61
CA GLU A 49 11.78 6.73 -29.89
C GLU A 49 11.97 7.10 -31.37
N GLY A 50 12.07 8.40 -31.65
CA GLY A 50 12.21 8.93 -33.02
C GLY A 50 10.95 8.76 -33.87
N ASN A 51 11.06 8.05 -35.00
CA ASN A 51 9.97 7.78 -35.95
C ASN A 51 9.19 6.47 -35.65
N TYR A 52 9.47 5.80 -34.53
CA TYR A 52 8.81 4.54 -34.17
C TYR A 52 7.65 4.81 -33.20
N GLU A 53 6.43 4.71 -33.70
CA GLU A 53 5.24 4.72 -32.86
C GLU A 53 5.13 3.39 -32.13
N TYR A 54 5.23 3.43 -30.79
CA TYR A 54 4.99 2.24 -30.00
C TYR A 54 3.54 1.77 -30.19
N PRO A 55 3.33 0.49 -30.48
CA PRO A 55 2.03 -0.04 -30.76
C PRO A 55 1.16 -0.10 -29.49
N PRO A 56 -0.16 0.06 -29.60
CA PRO A 56 -1.07 0.21 -28.46
C PRO A 56 -1.09 -1.00 -27.51
N TYR A 57 -0.73 -2.20 -28.00
CA TYR A 57 -0.63 -3.39 -27.17
C TYR A 57 0.50 -3.32 -26.12
N ALA A 58 1.57 -2.58 -26.39
CA ALA A 58 2.67 -2.41 -25.44
C ALA A 58 2.22 -1.64 -24.19
N ASN A 59 1.40 -0.60 -24.38
CA ASN A 59 0.81 0.15 -23.28
C ASN A 59 -0.16 -0.71 -22.47
N ALA A 60 -0.99 -1.52 -23.15
CA ALA A 60 -1.93 -2.42 -22.47
C ALA A 60 -1.20 -3.45 -21.59
N LEU A 61 -0.09 -4.01 -22.07
CA LEU A 61 0.75 -4.92 -21.27
C LEU A 61 1.40 -4.22 -20.07
N GLY A 62 1.87 -2.99 -20.25
CA GLY A 62 2.41 -2.19 -19.14
C GLY A 62 1.39 -1.95 -18.03
N TRP A 63 0.16 -1.57 -18.39
CA TRP A 63 -0.94 -1.42 -17.43
C TRP A 63 -1.35 -2.74 -16.78
N LEU A 64 -1.34 -3.85 -17.53
CA LEU A 64 -1.62 -5.18 -16.98
C LEU A 64 -0.59 -5.58 -15.91
N MET A 65 0.70 -5.30 -16.12
CA MET A 65 1.73 -5.55 -15.12
C MET A 65 1.52 -4.71 -13.85
N VAL A 66 1.18 -3.43 -13.98
CA VAL A 66 0.88 -2.56 -12.83
C VAL A 66 -0.34 -3.08 -12.06
N CYS A 67 -1.43 -3.39 -12.76
CA CYS A 67 -2.64 -3.94 -12.15
C CYS A 67 -2.37 -5.28 -11.45
N SER A 68 -1.53 -6.14 -12.03
CA SER A 68 -1.15 -7.42 -11.44
C SER A 68 -0.44 -7.25 -10.09
N SER A 69 0.39 -6.22 -9.91
CA SER A 69 1.02 -5.95 -8.61
C SER A 69 0.02 -5.39 -7.60
N ILE A 70 -0.82 -4.45 -8.01
CA ILE A 70 -1.77 -3.75 -7.12
C ILE A 70 -2.85 -4.70 -6.60
N ILE A 71 -3.32 -5.66 -7.42
CA ILE A 71 -4.43 -6.56 -7.04
C ILE A 71 -4.08 -7.55 -5.92
N PHE A 72 -2.79 -7.83 -5.66
CA PHE A 72 -2.39 -8.72 -4.56
C PHE A 72 -2.80 -8.19 -3.19
N ILE A 73 -2.68 -6.88 -2.96
CA ILE A 73 -3.01 -6.23 -1.68
C ILE A 73 -4.48 -6.46 -1.29
N PRO A 74 -5.49 -6.08 -2.10
CA PRO A 74 -6.88 -6.34 -1.78
C PRO A 74 -7.23 -7.82 -1.78
N SER A 75 -6.57 -8.65 -2.61
CA SER A 75 -6.83 -10.10 -2.65
C SER A 75 -6.50 -10.77 -1.32
N ILE A 76 -5.32 -10.45 -0.74
CA ILE A 76 -4.93 -10.96 0.58
C ILE A 76 -5.84 -10.41 1.69
N MET A 77 -6.22 -9.13 1.61
CA MET A 77 -7.15 -8.53 2.55
C MET A 77 -8.50 -9.26 2.58
N ILE A 78 -9.07 -9.56 1.40
CA ILE A 78 -10.33 -10.31 1.28
C ILE A 78 -10.16 -11.73 1.80
N TYR A 79 -9.05 -12.40 1.50
CA TYR A 79 -8.77 -13.76 1.98
C TYR A 79 -8.73 -13.83 3.51
N GLU A 80 -7.97 -12.96 4.16
CA GLU A 80 -7.90 -12.92 5.63
C GLU A 80 -9.23 -12.49 6.26
N MET A 81 -9.97 -11.56 5.62
CA MET A 81 -11.30 -11.18 6.08
C MET A 81 -12.30 -12.36 6.05
N ILE A 82 -12.32 -13.13 4.97
CA ILE A 82 -13.19 -14.32 4.84
C ILE A 82 -12.80 -15.39 5.87
N LYS A 83 -11.50 -15.60 6.06
CA LYS A 83 -10.98 -16.54 7.06
C LYS A 83 -11.35 -16.11 8.48
N ALA A 84 -11.16 -14.83 8.83
CA ALA A 84 -11.56 -14.28 10.12
C ALA A 84 -13.07 -14.42 10.33
N TRP A 85 -13.88 -14.11 9.32
CA TRP A 85 -15.34 -14.28 9.38
C TRP A 85 -15.76 -15.73 9.63
N LYS A 86 -15.12 -16.69 8.94
CA LYS A 86 -15.37 -18.12 9.12
C LYS A 86 -14.97 -18.61 10.52
N ILE A 87 -13.90 -18.05 11.10
CA ILE A 87 -13.47 -18.36 12.48
C ILE A 87 -14.50 -17.83 13.48
N THR A 88 -14.96 -16.60 13.32
CA THR A 88 -15.96 -15.99 14.20
C THR A 88 -17.31 -16.72 14.16
N ASN A 89 -17.71 -17.24 12.99
CA ASN A 89 -18.99 -17.94 12.82
C ASN A 89 -19.00 -19.41 13.22
N ASN A 90 -17.84 -20.02 13.54
CA ASN A 90 -17.80 -21.42 13.93
C ASN A 90 -17.74 -21.55 15.47
N PRO A 91 -18.75 -22.16 16.10
CA PRO A 91 -18.86 -22.26 17.55
C PRO A 91 -17.78 -23.13 18.21
N ASN A 92 -16.99 -23.88 17.43
CA ASN A 92 -15.93 -24.75 17.93
C ASN A 92 -14.53 -24.11 17.96
N TYR A 93 -14.35 -22.84 17.55
CA TYR A 93 -13.04 -22.19 17.61
C TYR A 93 -12.81 -21.42 18.92
N PRO A 94 -11.64 -21.56 19.56
CA PRO A 94 -11.28 -20.74 20.72
C PRO A 94 -10.98 -19.29 20.27
N VAL A 95 -11.91 -18.38 20.54
CA VAL A 95 -11.92 -16.94 20.14
C VAL A 95 -10.71 -16.13 20.68
N LYS A 96 -9.87 -16.73 21.53
CA LYS A 96 -8.80 -16.03 22.28
C LYS A 96 -7.62 -15.50 21.43
N ARG A 97 -7.54 -15.81 20.13
CA ARG A 97 -6.37 -15.49 19.29
C ARG A 97 -6.57 -14.37 18.26
N VAL A 98 -7.80 -13.85 18.11
CA VAL A 98 -8.14 -12.85 17.07
C VAL A 98 -7.89 -11.41 17.51
N PHE A 99 -7.81 -11.15 18.83
CA PHE A 99 -7.73 -9.79 19.39
C PHE A 99 -6.39 -9.45 20.05
N ARG A 100 -5.28 -10.03 19.58
CA ARG A 100 -3.95 -9.74 20.13
C ARG A 100 -2.99 -9.30 19.05
#